data_AF-A0A7C0VQ80-F1
#
_entry.id   AF-A0A7C0VQ80-F1
#
_cell.length_a   1.000
_cell.length_b   1.000
_cell.length_c   1.000
_cell.angle_alpha   90.00
_cell.angle_beta   90.00
_cell.angle_gamma   90.00
#
_symmetry.space_group_name_H-M   'P 1'
#
loop_
_entity.id
_entity.type
_entity.pdbx_description
1 polymer ?
#
loop_
_entity_poly.entity_id
_entity_poly.type
_entity_poly.pdbx_seq_one_letter_code
_entity_poly.pdbx_strand_id
1 'polypeptide(L)' 'MELPSLTDLTETYHNTGNIITSIVGEVEKVVVGQKVALEHLLIALLAGGHVLLESYPGLGKTLMINTVAR' A
#
# COMPACT_ATOMS: atom_id res chain seq x y z
N MET A 1 -19.71 16.45 9.23
CA MET A 1 -19.09 15.55 8.24
C MET A 1 -20.20 15.20 7.27
N GLU A 2 -20.24 15.84 6.11
CA GLU A 2 -21.25 15.50 5.09
C GLU A 2 -20.88 14.15 4.48
N LEU A 3 -21.87 13.28 4.31
CA LEU A 3 -21.68 12.00 3.64
C LEU A 3 -21.40 12.28 2.16
N PRO A 4 -20.34 11.68 1.58
CA PRO A 4 -20.03 11.85 0.16
C PRO A 4 -21.23 11.43 -0.70
N SER A 5 -21.46 12.15 -1.80
CA SER A 5 -22.55 11.81 -2.71
C SER A 5 -22.28 10.46 -3.39
N LEU A 6 -23.33 9.77 -3.84
CA LEU A 6 -23.19 8.50 -4.59
C LEU A 6 -22.30 8.67 -5.84
N THR A 7 -22.30 9.87 -6.42
CA THR A 7 -21.46 10.24 -7.56
C THR A 7 -19.98 10.29 -7.17
N ASP A 8 -19.64 10.91 -6.03
CA ASP A 8 -18.26 11.01 -5.51
C ASP A 8 -17.68 9.63 -5.17
N LEU A 9 -18.50 8.75 -4.59
CA LEU A 9 -18.07 7.39 -4.27
C LEU A 9 -17.77 6.59 -5.54
N THR A 10 -18.62 6.69 -6.55
CA THR A 10 -18.44 5.99 -7.84
C THR A 10 -17.14 6.40 -8.51
N GLU A 11 -16.85 7.70 -8.55
CA GLU A 11 -15.59 8.25 -9.07
C GLU A 11 -14.37 7.74 -8.28
N THR A 12 -14.48 7.74 -6.94
CA THR A 12 -13.42 7.21 -6.05
C THR A 12 -13.14 5.74 -6.31
N TYR A 13 -14.18 4.92 -6.46
CA TYR A 13 -14.03 3.48 -6.75
C TYR A 13 -13.35 3.25 -8.11
N HIS A 14 -13.73 4.01 -9.15
CA HIS A 14 -13.07 3.91 -10.45
C HIS A 14 -11.60 4.32 -10.40
N ASN A 15 -11.24 5.31 -9.58
CA ASN A 15 -9.87 5.78 -9.46
C ASN A 15 -9.01 4.94 -8.49
N THR A 16 -9.60 4.04 -7.71
CA THR A 16 -8.90 3.27 -6.67
C THR A 16 -7.72 2.48 -7.25
N GLY A 17 -7.89 1.86 -8.42
CA GLY A 17 -6.80 1.13 -9.09
C GLY A 17 -5.59 2.02 -9.40
N ASN A 18 -5.83 3.25 -9.84
CA ASN A 18 -4.76 4.21 -10.12
C ASN A 18 -4.06 4.64 -8.83
N ILE A 19 -4.83 4.93 -7.76
CA ILE A 19 -4.28 5.31 -6.45
C ILE A 19 -3.33 4.23 -5.94
N ILE A 20 -3.76 2.96 -5.95
CA ILE A 20 -2.92 1.84 -5.52
C ILE A 20 -1.67 1.71 -6.40
N THR A 21 -1.83 1.83 -7.72
CA THR A 21 -0.70 1.77 -8.66
C THR A 21 0.32 2.89 -8.41
N SER A 22 -0.15 4.11 -8.11
CA SER A 22 0.71 5.25 -7.76
C SER A 22 1.47 5.02 -6.45
N ILE A 23 0.80 4.51 -5.41
CA ILE A 23 1.44 4.19 -4.12
C ILE A 23 2.53 3.13 -4.33
N VAL A 24 2.21 2.04 -5.03
CA VAL A 24 3.17 0.96 -5.33
C VAL A 24 4.36 1.51 -6.11
N GLY A 25 4.10 2.32 -7.15
CA GLY A 25 5.14 2.93 -7.96
C GLY A 25 6.07 3.85 -7.16
N GLU A 26 5.57 4.58 -6.16
CA GLU A 26 6.41 5.41 -5.30
C GLU A 26 7.33 4.56 -4.41
N VAL A 27 6.79 3.48 -3.83
CA VAL A 27 7.56 2.58 -2.97
C VAL A 27 8.64 1.84 -3.77
N GLU A 28 8.34 1.41 -5.00
CA GLU A 28 9.26 0.69 -5.88
C GLU A 28 10.50 1.53 -6.30
N LYS A 29 10.46 2.86 -6.18
CA LYS A 29 11.64 3.72 -6.40
C LYS A 29 12.76 3.50 -5.38
N VAL A 30 12.41 3.01 -4.19
CA VAL A 30 13.34 2.87 -3.06
C VAL A 30 13.44 1.41 -2.59
N VAL A 31 12.36 0.63 -2.74
CA VAL A 31 12.27 -0.76 -2.34
C VAL A 31 12.22 -1.66 -3.57
N VAL A 32 13.32 -2.31 -3.90
CA VAL A 32 13.45 -3.13 -5.11
C VAL A 32 13.19 -4.61 -4.80
N GLY A 33 12.44 -5.30 -5.67
CA GLY A 33 12.28 -6.75 -5.63
C GLY A 33 11.33 -7.30 -4.55
N GLN A 34 10.58 -6.44 -3.86
CA GLN A 34 9.67 -6.82 -2.76
C GLN A 34 8.19 -6.57 -3.07
N LYS A 35 7.78 -6.59 -4.36
CA LYS A 35 6.42 -6.24 -4.79
C LYS A 35 5.32 -7.04 -4.08
N VAL A 36 5.48 -8.38 -3.99
CA VAL A 36 4.49 -9.26 -3.34
C VAL A 36 4.32 -8.92 -1.85
N ALA A 37 5.42 -8.64 -1.15
CA ALA A 37 5.37 -8.25 0.26
C ALA A 37 4.68 -6.89 0.44
N LEU A 38 4.88 -5.95 -0.49
CA LEU A 38 4.21 -4.65 -0.49
C LEU A 38 2.70 -4.81 -0.70
N GLU A 39 2.29 -5.63 -1.67
CA GLU A 39 0.88 -5.90 -1.96
C GLU A 39 0.16 -6.48 -0.73
N HIS A 40 0.75 -7.49 -0.08
CA HIS A 40 0.17 -8.06 1.14
C HIS A 40 0.10 -7.05 2.29
N LEU A 41 1.11 -6.20 2.44
CA LEU A 41 1.12 -5.15 3.45
C LEU A 41 -0.01 -4.14 3.22
N LEU A 42 -0.20 -3.68 1.97
CA LEU A 42 -1.28 -2.77 1.61
C LEU A 42 -2.66 -3.40 1.81
N ILE A 43 -2.83 -4.68 1.43
CA ILE A 43 -4.09 -5.42 1.65
C ILE A 43 -4.42 -5.45 3.14
N ALA A 44 -3.46 -5.82 3.98
CA ALA A 44 -3.70 -5.89 5.42
C ALA A 44 -3.99 -4.52 6.02
N LEU A 45 -3.26 -3.47 5.61
CA LEU A 45 -3.49 -2.11 6.08
C LEU A 45 -4.91 -1.64 5.76
N LEU A 46 -5.35 -1.83 4.50
CA LEU A 46 -6.68 -1.42 4.04
C LEU A 46 -7.80 -2.25 4.67
N ALA A 47 -7.54 -3.53 4.99
CA ALA A 47 -8.48 -4.40 5.67
C ALA A 47 -8.49 -4.24 7.21
N GLY A 48 -7.62 -3.39 7.77
CA GLY A 48 -7.43 -3.28 9.24
C GLY A 48 -6.84 -4.54 9.89
N GLY A 49 -6.13 -5.36 9.10
CA GLY A 49 -5.44 -6.56 9.54
C GLY A 49 -4.00 -6.30 10.03
N HIS A 50 -3.31 -7.38 10.37
CA HIS A 50 -1.93 -7.36 10.86
C HIS A 50 -1.04 -8.22 9.97
N VAL A 51 0.22 -7.81 9.79
CA VAL A 51 1.23 -8.55 9.01
C VAL A 51 2.49 -8.73 9.84
N LEU A 52 3.07 -9.93 9.76
CA LEU A 52 4.41 -10.22 10.24
C LEU A 52 5.38 -10.28 9.05
N LEU A 53 6.40 -9.42 9.05
CA LEU A 53 7.39 -9.36 7.98
C LEU A 53 8.62 -10.21 8.33
N GLU A 54 8.67 -11.45 7.84
CA GLU A 54 9.80 -12.38 8.03
C GLU A 54 10.64 -12.55 6.75
N SER A 55 11.97 -12.61 6.90
CA SER A 55 13.01 -12.73 5.87
C SER A 55 14.40 -12.58 6.50
N TYR A 56 15.46 -12.81 5.73
CA TYR A 56 16.84 -12.70 6.19
C TYR A 56 17.26 -11.25 6.51
N PRO A 57 18.22 -11.04 7.43
CA PRO A 57 18.75 -9.72 7.74
C PRO A 57 19.34 -9.04 6.49
N GLY A 58 19.11 -7.72 6.36
CA GLY A 58 19.61 -6.92 5.23
C GLY A 58 18.70 -6.88 4.00
N LEU A 59 17.58 -7.60 3.96
CA LEU A 59 16.67 -7.65 2.81
C LEU A 59 15.64 -6.51 2.74
N GLY A 60 15.92 -5.38 3.38
CA GLY A 60 15.10 -4.17 3.23
C GLY A 60 13.79 -4.12 4.01
N LYS A 61 13.55 -5.02 4.99
CA LYS A 61 12.30 -5.02 5.79
C LYS A 61 12.03 -3.70 6.51
N THR A 62 13.06 -3.14 7.16
CA THR A 62 12.96 -1.85 7.84
C THR A 62 12.71 -0.71 6.85
N LEU A 63 13.36 -0.76 5.69
CA LEU A 63 13.17 0.23 4.63
C LEU A 63 11.73 0.19 4.11
N MET A 64 11.21 -1.01 3.82
CA MET A 64 9.83 -1.21 3.36
C MET A 64 8.79 -0.62 4.32
N ILE A 65 8.87 -0.95 5.61
CA ILE A 65 7.91 -0.42 6.59
C ILE A 65 8.02 1.10 6.72
N ASN A 66 9.24 1.66 6.74
CA ASN A 66 9.44 3.10 6.82
C ASN A 66 8.96 3.84 5.57
N THR A 67 9.08 3.24 4.38
CA THR A 67 8.62 3.85 3.14
C THR A 67 7.10 3.86 3.05
N VAL A 68 6.43 2.79 3.50
CA VAL A 68 4.95 2.70 3.49
C VAL A 68 4.31 3.57 4.57
N ALA A 69 4.98 3.80 5.69
CA ALA A 69 4.47 4.61 6.80
C ALA A 69 4.58 6.14 6.57
N ARG A 70 5.21 6.57 5.47
CA ARG A 70 5.41 7.98 5.11
C ARG A 70 4.39 8.42 4.08
#